data_AF-A0A7Z9WZK8-F1
#
_entry.id   AF-A0A7Z9WZK8-F1
#
_cell.length_a   1.000
_cell.length_b   1.000
_cell.length_c   1.000
_cell.angle_alpha   90.00
_cell.angle_beta   90.00
_cell.angle_gamma   90.00
#
_symmetry.space_group_name_H-M   'P 1'
#
loop_
_entity.id
_entity.type
_entity.pdbx_description
1 polymer ?
#
loop_
_entity_poly.entity_id
_entity_poly.type
_entity_poly.pdbx_seq_one_letter_code
_entity_poly.pdbx_strand_id
1 'polypeptide(L)'
;MATTKNNDKSHDNSRLGYHISLSVFLILLVISSVLLLVLKGQSFYAGTIQKQQTEQIASTIDRIFSKQYIIPSHQLSIQPAIIESASHISKPDNPEISELLKTTKSILSASIVYVMDSEGLVTASSKSSTGKRL
;
A
#
# COMPACT_ATOMS: atom_id res chain seq x y z
N MET A 1 -85.48 40.92 -0.43
CA MET A 1 -84.81 40.10 -1.45
C MET A 1 -83.31 40.37 -1.32
N ALA A 2 -82.62 39.55 -0.54
CA ALA A 2 -81.20 39.75 -0.21
C ALA A 2 -80.49 38.40 -0.39
N THR A 3 -79.58 38.35 -1.36
CA THR A 3 -78.61 37.26 -1.51
C THR A 3 -77.32 37.86 -2.04
N THR A 4 -76.22 37.21 -1.70
CA THR A 4 -74.79 37.51 -1.99
C THR A 4 -74.15 38.46 -0.98
N LYS A 5 -72.93 38.21 -0.47
CA LYS A 5 -71.83 37.35 -0.94
C LYS A 5 -70.91 37.11 0.26
N ASN A 6 -70.71 35.86 0.68
CA ASN A 6 -69.70 35.50 1.69
C ASN A 6 -69.11 34.14 1.30
N ASN A 7 -68.22 34.09 0.30
CA ASN A 7 -67.57 32.83 -0.06
C ASN A 7 -66.19 32.94 -0.72
N ASP A 8 -65.40 33.99 -0.42
CA ASP A 8 -64.05 34.14 -1.03
C ASP A 8 -62.87 34.00 -0.05
N LYS A 9 -63.08 34.02 1.28
CA LYS A 9 -61.94 34.02 2.23
C LYS A 9 -61.32 32.64 2.52
N SER A 10 -61.95 31.54 2.10
CA SER A 10 -61.47 30.19 2.42
C SER A 10 -60.39 29.68 1.46
N HIS A 11 -60.33 30.21 0.23
CA HIS A 11 -59.40 29.73 -0.79
C HIS A 11 -57.99 30.34 -0.67
N ASP A 12 -57.84 31.55 -0.16
CA ASP A 12 -56.53 32.22 -0.05
C ASP A 12 -55.63 31.63 1.04
N ASN A 13 -56.19 31.24 2.19
CA ASN A 13 -55.41 30.64 3.29
C ASN A 13 -54.84 29.25 2.94
N SER A 14 -55.56 28.47 2.11
CA SER A 14 -55.08 27.16 1.66
C SER A 14 -53.90 27.30 0.69
N ARG A 15 -53.98 28.21 -0.30
CA ARG A 15 -52.87 28.53 -1.21
C ARG A 15 -51.63 29.02 -0.46
N LEU A 16 -51.80 29.92 0.50
CA LEU A 16 -50.69 30.42 1.32
C LEU A 16 -50.01 29.29 2.11
N GLY A 17 -50.81 28.38 2.70
CA GLY A 17 -50.32 27.20 3.41
C GLY A 17 -49.52 26.24 2.53
N TYR A 18 -49.95 26.02 1.29
CA TYR A 18 -49.21 25.21 0.31
C TYR A 18 -47.87 25.85 -0.07
N HIS A 19 -47.82 27.17 -0.28
CA HIS A 19 -46.58 27.87 -0.60
C HIS A 19 -45.59 27.85 0.57
N ILE A 20 -46.08 28.00 1.81
CA ILE A 20 -45.24 27.89 3.01
C ILE A 20 -44.70 26.46 3.16
N SER A 21 -45.57 25.45 3.05
CA SER A 21 -45.16 24.04 3.12
C SER A 21 -44.16 23.67 2.03
N LEU A 22 -44.36 24.14 0.80
CA LEU A 22 -43.44 23.91 -0.32
C LEU A 22 -42.09 24.58 -0.09
N SER A 23 -42.10 25.82 0.43
CA SER A 23 -40.87 26.56 0.73
C SER A 23 -40.06 25.88 1.82
N VAL A 24 -40.72 25.40 2.89
CA VAL A 24 -40.06 24.64 3.96
C VAL A 24 -39.50 23.31 3.43
N PHE A 25 -40.25 22.60 2.58
CA PHE A 25 -39.77 21.37 1.95
C PHE A 25 -38.54 21.60 1.08
N LEU A 26 -38.53 22.65 0.27
CA LEU A 26 -37.37 23.02 -0.57
C LEU A 26 -36.15 23.37 0.27
N ILE A 27 -36.32 24.11 1.37
CA ILE A 27 -35.23 24.42 2.30
C ILE A 27 -34.66 23.13 2.91
N LEU A 28 -35.52 22.21 3.37
CA LEU A 28 -35.08 20.91 3.90
C LEU A 28 -34.34 20.08 2.85
N LEU A 29 -34.79 20.11 1.59
CA LEU A 29 -34.16 19.40 0.48
C LEU A 29 -32.77 19.97 0.17
N VAL A 30 -32.62 21.31 0.15
CA VAL A 30 -31.33 21.98 -0.03
C VAL A 30 -30.37 21.62 1.11
N ILE A 31 -30.82 21.69 2.36
CA ILE A 31 -29.99 21.32 3.53
C ILE A 31 -29.55 19.86 3.43
N SER A 32 -30.47 18.94 3.11
CA SER A 32 -30.18 17.52 2.94
C SER A 32 -29.16 17.26 1.83
N SER A 33 -29.30 17.93 0.68
CA SER A 33 -28.39 17.82 -0.46
C SER A 33 -26.96 18.28 -0.11
N VAL A 34 -26.85 19.42 0.59
CA VAL A 34 -25.55 19.94 1.06
C VAL A 34 -24.90 18.95 2.04
N LEU A 35 -25.67 18.39 2.97
CA LEU A 35 -25.17 17.41 3.93
C LEU A 35 -24.62 16.16 3.24
N LEU A 36 -25.35 15.64 2.24
CA LEU A 36 -24.93 14.48 1.45
C LEU A 36 -23.67 14.76 0.63
N LEU A 37 -23.52 15.96 0.08
CA LEU A 37 -22.32 16.38 -0.65
C LEU A 37 -21.09 16.43 0.27
N VAL A 38 -21.24 16.99 1.48
CA VAL A 38 -20.15 17.06 2.47
C VAL A 38 -19.73 15.65 2.91
N LEU A 39 -20.69 14.77 3.22
CA LEU A 39 -20.41 13.39 3.62
C LEU A 39 -19.70 12.60 2.51
N LYS A 40 -20.18 12.71 1.26
CA LYS A 40 -19.51 12.07 0.12
C LYS A 40 -18.11 12.65 -0.11
N GLY A 41 -17.95 13.97 -0.05
CA GLY A 41 -16.66 14.63 -0.20
C GLY A 41 -15.63 14.17 0.83
N GLN A 42 -16.02 14.07 2.10
CA GLN A 42 -15.15 13.57 3.16
C GLN A 42 -14.77 12.11 2.95
N SER A 43 -15.74 11.24 2.60
CA SER A 43 -15.47 9.82 2.35
C SER A 43 -14.52 9.59 1.16
N PHE A 44 -14.68 10.37 0.10
CA PHE A 44 -13.82 10.30 -1.08
C PHE A 44 -12.42 10.82 -0.77
N TYR A 45 -12.32 11.96 -0.08
CA TYR A 45 -11.04 12.58 0.26
C TYR A 45 -10.22 11.71 1.22
N ALA A 46 -10.85 11.18 2.27
CA ALA A 46 -10.20 10.29 3.23
C ALA A 46 -9.74 8.97 2.58
N GLY A 47 -10.61 8.32 1.80
CA GLY A 47 -10.29 7.05 1.15
C GLY A 47 -9.22 7.16 0.07
N THR A 48 -9.26 8.22 -0.75
CA THR A 48 -8.30 8.40 -1.85
C THR A 48 -6.91 8.84 -1.38
N ILE A 49 -6.82 9.74 -0.40
CA ILE A 49 -5.53 10.19 0.14
C ILE A 49 -4.86 9.07 0.92
N GLN A 50 -5.60 8.36 1.76
CA GLN A 50 -5.04 7.24 2.50
C GLN A 50 -4.55 6.13 1.55
N LYS A 51 -5.31 5.85 0.49
CA LYS A 51 -4.89 4.90 -0.55
C LYS A 51 -3.61 5.35 -1.25
N GLN A 52 -3.54 6.61 -1.70
CA GLN A 52 -2.35 7.15 -2.36
C GLN A 52 -1.11 7.14 -1.46
N GLN A 53 -1.26 7.52 -0.19
CA GLN A 53 -0.17 7.46 0.78
C GLN A 53 0.31 6.03 1.02
N THR A 54 -0.63 5.07 1.13
CA THR A 54 -0.29 3.66 1.31
C THR A 54 0.46 3.11 0.10
N GLU A 55 0.01 3.42 -1.12
CA GLU A 55 0.68 3.03 -2.36
C GLU A 55 2.08 3.66 -2.48
N GLN A 56 2.23 4.93 -2.08
CA GLN A 56 3.53 5.60 -2.06
C GLN A 56 4.50 4.97 -1.05
N ILE A 57 4.02 4.61 0.14
CA ILE A 57 4.82 3.94 1.16
C ILE A 57 5.24 2.55 0.65
N ALA A 58 4.31 1.76 0.11
CA ALA A 58 4.60 0.44 -0.45
C ALA A 58 5.65 0.54 -1.57
N SER A 59 5.48 1.47 -2.51
CA SER A 59 6.46 1.71 -3.58
C SER A 59 7.83 2.14 -3.05
N THR A 60 7.86 2.96 -1.99
CA THR A 60 9.11 3.39 -1.36
C THR A 60 9.82 2.23 -0.70
N ILE A 61 9.07 1.36 -0.02
CA ILE A 61 9.58 0.12 0.57
C ILE A 61 10.19 -0.77 -0.52
N ASP A 62 9.45 -1.05 -1.60
CA ASP A 62 9.95 -1.86 -2.72
C ASP A 62 11.21 -1.25 -3.35
N ARG A 63 11.27 0.09 -3.47
CA ARG A 63 12.45 0.79 -3.99
C ARG A 63 13.65 0.68 -3.05
N ILE A 64 13.43 0.69 -1.74
CA ILE A 64 14.50 0.48 -0.76
C ILE A 64 14.97 -0.97 -0.83
N PHE A 65 14.07 -1.95 -0.83
CA PHE A 65 14.42 -3.37 -0.94
C PHE A 65 15.19 -3.68 -2.23
N SER A 66 14.74 -3.16 -3.37
CA SER A 66 15.42 -3.37 -4.66
C SER A 66 16.83 -2.77 -4.68
N LYS A 67 17.01 -1.56 -4.16
CA LYS A 67 18.34 -0.94 -4.06
C LYS A 67 19.25 -1.62 -3.05
N GLN A 68 18.71 -2.01 -1.91
CA GLN A 68 19.50 -2.52 -0.80
C GLN A 68 19.84 -4.00 -0.93
N TYR A 69 18.99 -4.81 -1.57
CA TYR A 69 19.19 -6.26 -1.65
C TYR A 69 19.28 -6.79 -3.09
N ILE A 70 18.44 -6.32 -4.03
CA ILE A 70 18.41 -6.88 -5.40
C ILE A 70 19.66 -6.50 -6.18
N ILE A 71 20.04 -5.21 -6.21
CA ILE A 71 21.22 -4.77 -6.96
C ILE A 71 22.50 -5.44 -6.43
N PRO A 72 22.78 -5.45 -5.12
CA PRO A 72 23.99 -6.08 -4.60
C PRO A 72 23.98 -7.61 -4.73
N SER A 73 22.83 -8.27 -4.59
CA SER A 73 22.75 -9.72 -4.81
C SER A 73 23.01 -10.09 -6.27
N HIS A 74 22.51 -9.30 -7.22
CA HIS A 74 22.82 -9.49 -8.64
C HIS A 74 24.32 -9.25 -8.93
N GLN A 75 24.92 -8.22 -8.34
CA GLN A 75 26.36 -7.97 -8.47
C GLN A 75 27.21 -9.09 -7.84
N LEU A 76 26.71 -9.72 -6.78
CA LEU A 76 27.35 -10.88 -6.17
C LEU A 76 27.21 -12.13 -7.05
N SER A 77 26.03 -12.36 -7.65
CA SER A 77 25.77 -13.57 -8.44
C SER A 77 26.60 -13.66 -9.73
N ILE A 78 27.05 -12.51 -10.25
CA ILE A 78 27.94 -12.47 -11.43
C ILE A 78 29.42 -12.62 -11.08
N GLN A 79 29.79 -12.72 -9.80
CA GLN A 79 31.18 -12.92 -9.41
C GLN A 79 31.65 -14.33 -9.82
N PRO A 80 32.82 -14.47 -10.48
CA PRO A 80 33.32 -15.78 -10.92
C PRO A 80 33.36 -16.83 -9.81
N ALA A 81 33.83 -16.45 -8.61
CA ALA A 81 33.89 -17.35 -7.46
C ALA A 81 32.51 -17.88 -7.03
N ILE A 82 31.45 -17.07 -7.17
CA ILE A 82 30.08 -17.47 -6.84
C ILE A 82 29.52 -18.41 -7.91
N ILE A 83 29.81 -18.13 -9.18
CA ILE A 83 29.43 -19.00 -10.31
C ILE A 83 30.12 -20.36 -10.21
N GLU A 84 31.41 -20.39 -9.89
CA GLU A 84 32.17 -21.62 -9.66
C GLU A 84 31.64 -22.41 -8.46
N SER A 85 31.14 -21.72 -7.43
CA SER A 85 30.45 -22.34 -6.29
C SER A 85 29.13 -22.98 -6.68
N ALA A 86 28.31 -22.26 -7.42
CA ALA A 86 26.98 -22.71 -7.83
C ALA A 86 27.05 -23.85 -8.87
N SER A 87 28.16 -23.96 -9.60
CA SER A 87 28.40 -25.01 -10.61
C SER A 87 29.12 -26.25 -10.06
N HIS A 88 29.34 -26.33 -8.75
CA HIS A 88 30.08 -27.43 -8.09
C HIS A 88 31.52 -27.63 -8.59
N ILE A 89 32.08 -26.62 -9.27
CA ILE A 89 33.47 -26.62 -9.72
C ILE A 89 34.41 -26.33 -8.55
N SER A 90 33.98 -25.43 -7.65
CA SER A 90 34.75 -25.09 -6.45
C SER A 90 34.63 -26.18 -5.36
N LYS A 91 35.67 -26.32 -4.53
CA LYS A 91 35.59 -27.20 -3.35
C LYS A 91 34.47 -26.74 -2.40
N PRO A 92 33.68 -27.67 -1.84
CA PRO A 92 32.78 -27.34 -0.74
C PRO A 92 33.60 -26.72 0.41
N ASP A 93 33.05 -25.68 1.04
CA ASP A 93 33.72 -24.86 2.07
C ASP A 93 34.96 -24.09 1.60
N ASN A 94 34.95 -23.56 0.36
CA ASN A 94 35.99 -22.62 -0.09
C ASN A 94 36.05 -21.38 0.86
N PRO A 95 37.19 -21.12 1.53
CA PRO A 95 37.32 -20.02 2.48
C PRO A 95 37.11 -18.64 1.85
N GLU A 96 37.49 -18.46 0.59
CA GLU A 96 37.33 -17.19 -0.13
C GLU A 96 35.85 -16.84 -0.33
N ILE A 97 35.04 -17.86 -0.64
CA ILE A 97 33.59 -17.71 -0.81
C ILE A 97 32.94 -17.45 0.54
N SER A 98 33.37 -18.14 1.59
CA SER A 98 32.86 -17.90 2.95
C SER A 98 33.14 -16.47 3.42
N GLU A 99 34.34 -15.95 3.18
CA GLU A 99 34.74 -14.58 3.53
C GLU A 99 33.96 -13.54 2.72
N LEU A 100 33.80 -13.77 1.42
CA LEU A 100 32.97 -12.94 0.54
C LEU A 100 31.52 -12.87 1.06
N LEU A 101 30.90 -14.02 1.34
CA LEU A 101 29.53 -14.10 1.84
C LEU A 101 29.37 -13.46 3.23
N LYS A 102 30.37 -13.59 4.12
CA LYS A 102 30.38 -12.91 5.43
C LYS A 102 30.47 -11.40 5.27
N THR A 103 31.31 -10.91 4.36
CA THR A 103 31.46 -9.50 4.06
C THR A 103 30.16 -8.94 3.47
N THR A 104 29.58 -9.63 2.50
CA THR A 104 28.28 -9.24 1.93
C THR A 104 27.18 -9.24 2.99
N LYS A 105 27.14 -10.25 3.87
CA LYS A 105 26.19 -10.28 4.99
C LYS A 105 26.31 -9.03 5.85
N SER A 106 27.52 -8.61 6.19
CA SER A 106 27.78 -7.40 6.98
C SER A 106 27.35 -6.12 6.24
N ILE A 107 27.70 -5.99 4.95
CA ILE A 107 27.38 -4.81 4.14
C ILE A 107 25.87 -4.65 3.96
N LEU A 108 25.17 -5.75 3.66
CA LEU A 108 23.72 -5.73 3.42
C LEU A 108 22.90 -5.72 4.72
N SER A 109 23.56 -5.83 5.88
CA SER A 109 22.91 -6.06 7.18
C SER A 109 21.90 -7.22 7.11
N ALA A 110 22.24 -8.26 6.34
CA ALA A 110 21.38 -9.41 6.13
C ALA A 110 21.53 -10.42 7.27
N SER A 111 20.47 -11.16 7.60
CA SER A 111 20.55 -12.24 8.59
C SER A 111 21.42 -13.39 8.09
N ILE A 112 21.30 -13.72 6.80
CA ILE A 112 22.06 -14.77 6.11
C ILE A 112 22.20 -14.42 4.62
N VAL A 113 23.36 -14.74 4.07
CA VAL A 113 23.63 -14.82 2.63
C VAL A 113 24.10 -16.24 2.33
N TYR A 114 23.57 -16.83 1.27
CA TYR A 114 23.91 -18.18 0.81
C TYR A 114 23.85 -18.24 -0.71
N VAL A 115 24.57 -19.21 -1.28
CA VAL A 115 24.60 -19.51 -2.72
C VAL A 115 23.86 -20.82 -2.92
N MET A 116 22.98 -20.85 -3.91
CA MET A 116 22.31 -22.06 -4.36
C MET A 116 22.77 -22.42 -5.77
N ASP A 117 22.80 -23.70 -6.06
CA ASP A 117 22.93 -24.20 -7.43
C ASP A 117 21.58 -24.14 -8.18
N SER A 118 21.58 -24.60 -9.43
CA SER A 118 20.38 -24.67 -10.26
C SER A 118 19.33 -25.68 -9.78
N GLU A 119 19.70 -26.61 -8.91
CA GLU A 119 18.82 -27.62 -8.33
C GLU A 119 18.19 -27.15 -7.00
N GLY A 120 18.59 -25.97 -6.51
CA GLY A 120 18.13 -25.38 -5.25
C GLY A 120 18.91 -25.88 -4.03
N LEU A 121 20.04 -26.57 -4.22
CA LEU A 121 20.92 -27.00 -3.14
C LEU A 121 21.84 -25.85 -2.71
N VAL A 122 22.00 -25.66 -1.40
CA VAL A 122 22.91 -24.66 -0.85
C VAL A 122 24.36 -25.14 -0.96
N THR A 123 25.17 -24.45 -1.76
CA THR A 123 26.59 -24.78 -2.00
C THR A 123 27.54 -24.05 -1.06
N ALA A 124 27.17 -22.84 -0.62
CA ALA A 124 27.93 -22.05 0.33
C ALA A 124 27.03 -21.15 1.17
N SER A 125 27.47 -20.83 2.40
CA SER A 125 26.73 -19.91 3.27
C SER A 125 27.64 -19.03 4.13
N SER A 126 27.12 -17.87 4.50
CA SER A 126 27.72 -16.94 5.46
C SER A 126 27.61 -17.37 6.92
N LYS A 127 26.98 -18.52 7.23
CA LYS A 127 27.00 -19.07 8.59
C LYS A 127 28.43 -19.50 8.90
N SER A 128 28.94 -19.06 10.05
CA SER A 128 30.20 -19.58 10.57
C SER A 128 30.01 -21.07 10.83
N SER A 129 30.71 -21.93 10.08
CA SER A 129 30.83 -23.35 10.35
C SER A 129 31.70 -23.59 11.59
N THR A 130 31.40 -22.91 12.70
CA THR A 130 31.93 -23.27 14.02
C THR A 130 31.08 -24.39 14.60
N GLY A 131 30.82 -25.42 13.80
CA GLY A 131 30.33 -26.70 14.26
C GLY A 131 31.53 -27.59 14.51
N LYS A 132 32.17 -27.45 15.68
CA LYS A 132 32.92 -28.59 16.24
C LYS A 132 31.91 -29.72 16.33
N ARG A 133 32.02 -30.71 15.43
CA ARG A 133 31.44 -32.02 15.66
C ARG A 133 32.07 -32.51 16.97
N LEU A 134 31.28 -32.49 18.04
CA LEU A 134 31.53 -33.26 19.24
C LEU A 134 31.12 -34.71 18.96
#